data_AF-A0A5J4ZJ26-F1
#
_entry.id   AF-A0A5J4ZJ26-F1
#
_cell.length_a   1.000
_cell.length_b   1.000
_cell.length_c   1.000
_cell.angle_alpha   90.00
_cell.angle_beta   90.00
_cell.angle_gamma   90.00
#
_symmetry.space_group_name_H-M   'P 1'
#
loop_
_entity.id
_entity.type
_entity.pdbx_description
1 polymer ?
#
loop_
_entity_poly.entity_id
_entity_poly.type
_entity_poly.pdbx_seq_one_letter_code
_entity_poly.pdbx_strand_id
1 'polypeptide(L)'
;MRRDGLRVAFEAWNFCNEVGKEAPGMGSPRFADCFDLSNDSLNHKVTEADNKLGVGKAFPSLSLKSLNNSNLYAVEKELYLGSLCEVSNTPKPWHFWMVMLKIGNYDRKSGLCPENGKMVPPFKPRRFPCYGEGCMNQSLLYHQQTSISGNGTMRGGFNGTYELGSDISDGINGISYFEVIWEKKVGVGSWVFGHKLNTSKLYPWLMLYLRDDATKGFSGGYHYDTRGMLKIASALLLPSPSARVYYSVSIELRSRESLSFVRCFLRSSETRPQATIDLFQPIKEWGIFWCSASFKDISV
;
A
#
# COMPACT_ATOMS: atom_id res chain seq x y z
N MET A 1 15.01 5.45 5.19
CA MET A 1 14.64 4.38 6.15
C MET A 1 15.90 3.66 6.62
N ARG A 2 16.67 4.25 7.54
CA ARG A 2 17.99 3.71 7.96
C ARG A 2 17.93 2.61 9.01
N ARG A 3 16.82 2.48 9.74
CA ARG A 3 16.62 1.43 10.75
C ARG A 3 16.66 0.05 10.09
N ASP A 4 17.26 -0.94 10.77
CA ASP A 4 17.27 -2.33 10.26
C ASP A 4 15.90 -2.99 10.42
N GLY A 5 15.22 -2.84 11.55
CA GLY A 5 13.83 -3.29 11.65
C GLY A 5 12.91 -2.48 10.73
N LEU A 6 12.06 -3.16 9.97
CA LEU A 6 11.16 -2.58 8.96
C LEU A 6 9.70 -2.74 9.36
N ARG A 7 8.84 -1.81 8.91
CA ARG A 7 7.38 -1.94 8.99
C ARG A 7 6.78 -1.48 7.67
N VAL A 8 6.19 -2.42 6.96
CA VAL A 8 5.47 -2.17 5.72
C VAL A 8 4.10 -2.82 5.84
N ALA A 9 3.06 -2.05 5.60
CA ALA A 9 1.72 -2.58 5.38
C ALA A 9 1.41 -2.57 3.89
N PHE A 10 0.43 -3.39 3.52
CA PHE A 10 -0.17 -3.40 2.21
C PHE A 10 -1.65 -3.09 2.33
N GLU A 11 -2.15 -2.30 1.39
CA GLU A 11 -3.56 -2.10 1.18
C GLU A 11 -3.92 -2.19 -0.30
N ALA A 12 -4.90 -3.01 -0.61
CA ALA A 12 -5.55 -2.98 -1.92
C ALA A 12 -6.97 -2.44 -1.77
N TRP A 13 -7.25 -1.41 -2.54
CA TRP A 13 -8.56 -0.80 -2.61
C TRP A 13 -9.06 -0.77 -4.05
N ASN A 14 -10.36 -0.91 -4.21
CA ASN A 14 -10.97 -0.58 -5.49
C ASN A 14 -11.01 0.95 -5.68
N PHE A 15 -11.43 1.40 -6.87
CA PHE A 15 -11.48 2.82 -7.23
C PHE A 15 -12.26 3.68 -6.23
N CYS A 16 -13.23 3.06 -5.56
CA CYS A 16 -14.13 3.72 -4.63
C CYS A 16 -13.60 3.75 -3.20
N ASN A 17 -12.33 3.40 -2.98
CA ASN A 17 -11.74 3.31 -1.65
C ASN A 17 -12.44 2.28 -0.75
N GLU A 18 -12.99 1.23 -1.35
CA GLU A 18 -13.70 0.14 -0.66
C GLU A 18 -13.12 -1.22 -1.07
N VAL A 19 -13.36 -2.26 -0.27
CA VAL A 19 -12.93 -3.63 -0.60
C VAL A 19 -13.93 -4.26 -1.56
N GLY A 20 -15.22 -4.03 -1.33
CA GLY A 20 -16.29 -4.74 -2.03
C GLY A 20 -16.33 -6.21 -1.61
N LYS A 21 -15.67 -7.08 -2.38
CA LYS A 21 -15.66 -8.54 -2.17
C LYS A 21 -14.22 -9.03 -2.01
N GLU A 22 -13.97 -9.77 -0.94
CA GLU A 22 -12.67 -10.43 -0.73
C GLU A 22 -12.40 -11.43 -1.86
N ALA A 23 -11.13 -11.54 -2.26
CA ALA A 23 -10.71 -12.59 -3.17
C ALA A 23 -10.85 -13.96 -2.47
N PRO A 24 -11.37 -14.99 -3.16
CA PRO A 24 -11.58 -16.30 -2.55
C PRO A 24 -10.31 -16.83 -1.88
N GLY A 25 -10.41 -17.18 -0.60
CA GLY A 25 -9.31 -17.76 0.18
C GLY A 25 -8.18 -16.80 0.56
N MET A 26 -8.22 -15.53 0.15
CA MET A 26 -7.18 -14.54 0.45
C MET A 26 -7.40 -13.82 1.80
N GLY A 27 -8.65 -13.68 2.23
CA GLY A 27 -9.02 -12.84 3.37
C GLY A 27 -8.92 -11.35 3.03
N SER A 28 -8.97 -10.50 4.05
CA SER A 28 -9.03 -9.05 3.88
C SER A 28 -7.77 -8.49 3.20
N PRO A 29 -7.88 -7.48 2.32
CA PRO A 29 -6.76 -6.92 1.53
C PRO A 29 -5.77 -6.07 2.34
N ARG A 30 -5.68 -6.31 3.65
CA ARG A 30 -4.71 -5.67 4.55
C ARG A 30 -3.69 -6.69 5.00
N PHE A 31 -2.43 -6.39 4.71
CA PHE A 31 -1.30 -7.23 5.11
C PHE A 31 -0.25 -6.35 5.78
N ALA A 32 0.62 -6.94 6.58
CA ALA A 32 1.77 -6.26 7.13
C ALA A 32 2.97 -7.20 7.25
N ASP A 33 4.15 -6.61 7.09
CA ASP A 33 5.44 -7.20 7.41
C ASP A 33 6.20 -6.25 8.35
N CYS A 34 6.29 -6.67 9.60
CA CYS A 34 6.86 -5.88 10.68
C CYS A 34 7.77 -6.78 11.52
N PHE A 35 9.03 -6.38 11.66
CA PHE A 35 10.00 -7.16 12.44
C PHE A 35 11.08 -6.29 13.08
N ASP A 36 11.56 -6.69 14.24
CA ASP A 36 12.78 -6.12 14.82
C ASP A 36 13.97 -7.04 14.54
N LEU A 37 15.15 -6.47 14.31
CA LEU A 37 16.39 -7.23 14.20
C LEU A 37 17.01 -7.37 15.59
N SER A 38 17.30 -8.60 16.02
CA SER A 38 18.01 -8.89 17.27
C SER A 38 18.94 -10.08 17.05
N ASN A 39 20.24 -9.93 17.37
CA ASN A 39 21.24 -10.99 17.22
C ASN A 39 21.18 -11.69 15.85
N ASP A 40 21.16 -10.90 14.76
CA ASP A 40 21.06 -11.37 13.37
C ASP A 40 19.81 -12.22 13.04
N SER A 41 18.79 -12.16 13.90
CA SER A 41 17.50 -12.81 13.72
C SER A 41 16.36 -11.79 13.58
N LEU A 42 15.38 -12.12 12.74
CA LEU A 42 14.21 -11.27 12.51
C LEU A 42 13.07 -11.70 13.45
N ASN A 43 12.74 -10.82 14.39
CA ASN A 43 11.62 -11.00 15.31
C ASN A 43 10.35 -10.42 14.69
N HIS A 44 9.63 -11.23 13.90
CA HIS A 44 8.37 -10.83 13.28
C HIS A 44 7.27 -10.56 14.32
N LYS A 45 6.56 -9.46 14.15
CA LYS A 45 5.42 -9.03 14.97
C LYS A 45 4.07 -9.47 14.42
N VAL A 46 4.02 -9.73 13.11
CA VAL A 46 2.82 -10.13 12.38
C VAL A 46 3.06 -11.54 11.84
N THR A 47 2.12 -12.44 12.14
CA THR A 47 2.14 -13.82 11.67
C THR A 47 1.40 -13.96 10.35
N GLU A 48 1.61 -15.09 9.67
CA GLU A 48 0.82 -15.43 8.48
C GLU A 48 -0.68 -15.57 8.80
N ALA A 49 -1.02 -16.01 10.01
CA ALA A 49 -2.41 -16.12 10.47
C ALA A 49 -3.08 -14.75 10.57
N ASP A 50 -2.38 -13.74 11.09
CA ASP A 50 -2.86 -12.36 11.17
C ASP A 50 -3.11 -11.80 9.76
N ASN A 51 -2.18 -12.05 8.84
CA ASN A 51 -2.30 -11.64 7.44
C ASN A 51 -3.44 -12.38 6.72
N LYS A 52 -3.77 -13.63 7.08
CA LYS A 52 -4.87 -14.43 6.51
C LYS A 52 -6.25 -14.19 7.16
N LEU A 53 -6.37 -13.21 8.07
CA LEU A 53 -7.66 -12.78 8.61
C LEU A 53 -8.54 -12.17 7.51
N GLY A 54 -9.83 -12.50 7.54
CA GLY A 54 -10.85 -12.04 6.58
C GLY A 54 -12.24 -12.17 7.16
N VAL A 55 -13.23 -11.66 6.43
CA VAL A 55 -14.65 -11.64 6.87
C VAL A 55 -15.09 -13.00 7.42
N GLY A 56 -15.80 -12.98 8.55
CA GLY A 56 -16.24 -14.15 9.31
C GLY A 56 -15.25 -14.65 10.37
N LYS A 57 -13.98 -14.23 10.33
CA LYS A 57 -12.99 -14.56 11.37
C LYS A 57 -12.83 -13.43 12.38
N ALA A 58 -13.10 -13.69 13.64
CA ALA A 58 -12.89 -12.72 14.71
C ALA A 58 -11.40 -12.55 15.04
N PHE A 59 -11.01 -11.34 15.45
CA PHE A 59 -9.71 -11.02 16.05
C PHE A 59 -9.91 -10.02 17.20
N PRO A 60 -8.91 -9.83 18.09
CA PRO A 60 -9.05 -8.92 19.23
C PRO A 60 -9.46 -7.52 18.79
N SER A 61 -10.46 -6.93 19.45
CA SER A 61 -11.03 -5.60 19.15
C SER A 61 -11.84 -5.46 17.85
N LEU A 62 -12.11 -6.55 17.13
CA LEU A 62 -13.06 -6.52 16.00
C LEU A 62 -14.49 -6.25 16.50
N SER A 63 -15.19 -5.30 15.88
CA SER A 63 -16.58 -5.02 16.17
C SER A 63 -17.51 -6.03 15.50
N LEU A 64 -18.64 -6.34 16.14
CA LEU A 64 -19.61 -7.31 15.61
C LEU A 64 -20.16 -6.90 14.24
N LYS A 65 -20.23 -5.59 13.96
CA LYS A 65 -20.69 -5.04 12.67
C LYS A 65 -19.70 -5.32 11.54
N SER A 66 -18.41 -5.38 11.86
CA SER A 66 -17.33 -5.60 10.90
C SER A 66 -17.15 -7.08 10.57
N LEU A 67 -17.62 -7.99 11.43
CA LEU A 67 -17.48 -9.45 11.23
C LEU A 67 -18.01 -9.93 9.87
N ASN A 68 -19.07 -9.31 9.36
CA ASN A 68 -19.72 -9.69 8.09
C ASN A 68 -19.64 -8.58 7.01
N ASN A 69 -18.77 -7.59 7.17
CA ASN A 69 -18.65 -6.46 6.24
C ASN A 69 -17.20 -6.26 5.82
N SER A 70 -16.86 -6.60 4.58
CA SER A 70 -15.48 -6.55 4.04
C SER A 70 -14.82 -5.17 4.16
N ASN A 71 -15.61 -4.10 3.99
CA ASN A 71 -15.10 -2.73 4.03
C ASN A 71 -14.70 -2.35 5.46
N LEU A 72 -15.61 -2.54 6.41
CA LEU A 72 -15.34 -2.25 7.82
C LEU A 72 -14.29 -3.20 8.41
N TYR A 73 -14.31 -4.47 8.01
CA TYR A 73 -13.32 -5.47 8.41
C TYR A 73 -11.91 -5.05 8.01
N ALA A 74 -11.72 -4.56 6.77
CA ALA A 74 -10.41 -4.12 6.30
C ALA A 74 -9.89 -2.90 7.09
N VAL A 75 -10.77 -1.97 7.46
CA VAL A 75 -10.38 -0.84 8.32
C VAL A 75 -9.94 -1.34 9.69
N GLU A 76 -10.74 -2.17 10.36
CA GLU A 76 -10.39 -2.66 11.69
C GLU A 76 -9.17 -3.59 11.68
N LYS A 77 -8.97 -4.37 10.61
CA LYS A 77 -7.76 -5.18 10.42
C LYS A 77 -6.52 -4.30 10.25
N GLU A 78 -6.59 -3.18 9.54
CA GLU A 78 -5.48 -2.21 9.48
C GLU A 78 -5.13 -1.70 10.89
N LEU A 79 -6.12 -1.37 11.72
CA LEU A 79 -5.91 -0.92 13.09
C LEU A 79 -5.25 -2.01 13.96
N TYR A 80 -5.70 -3.26 13.80
CA TYR A 80 -5.14 -4.42 14.49
C TYR A 80 -3.69 -4.70 14.06
N LEU A 81 -3.40 -4.76 12.77
CA LEU A 81 -2.03 -4.92 12.27
C LEU A 81 -1.14 -3.74 12.71
N GLY A 82 -1.71 -2.54 12.73
CA GLY A 82 -1.06 -1.34 13.28
C GLY A 82 -0.62 -1.53 14.72
N SER A 83 -1.49 -2.04 15.60
CA SER A 83 -1.15 -2.24 17.01
C SER A 83 -0.03 -3.27 17.22
N LEU A 84 0.05 -4.31 16.38
CA LEU A 84 1.16 -5.27 16.39
C LEU A 84 2.48 -4.65 15.91
N CYS A 85 2.41 -3.77 14.91
CA CYS A 85 3.55 -3.12 14.28
C CYS A 85 4.03 -1.84 14.99
N GLU A 86 3.35 -1.43 16.06
CA GLU A 86 3.60 -0.16 16.73
C GLU A 86 5.06 -0.04 17.21
N VAL A 87 5.66 1.11 16.93
CA VAL A 87 6.97 1.49 17.45
C VAL A 87 6.79 2.64 18.41
N SER A 88 7.08 2.39 19.67
CA SER A 88 7.13 3.42 20.71
C SER A 88 8.14 4.50 20.31
N ASN A 89 7.70 5.75 20.33
CA ASN A 89 8.49 6.90 19.95
C ASN A 89 7.89 8.17 20.57
N THR A 90 8.73 9.16 20.88
CA THR A 90 8.31 10.43 21.49
C THR A 90 7.99 11.47 20.40
N PRO A 91 6.92 12.29 20.51
CA PRO A 91 5.87 12.26 21.54
C PRO A 91 4.76 11.24 21.29
N LYS A 92 4.72 10.63 20.09
CA LYS A 92 3.71 9.65 19.69
C LYS A 92 4.34 8.46 18.95
N PRO A 93 3.76 7.26 19.09
CA PRO A 93 4.20 6.08 18.34
C PRO A 93 3.94 6.23 16.84
N TRP A 94 4.54 5.34 16.06
CA TRP A 94 4.33 5.20 14.61
C TRP A 94 4.21 3.72 14.23
N HIS A 95 3.69 3.42 13.03
CA HIS A 95 3.30 2.06 12.65
C HIS A 95 4.06 1.55 11.42
N PHE A 96 3.62 1.87 10.21
CA PHE A 96 4.20 1.32 8.98
C PHE A 96 4.21 2.30 7.80
N TRP A 97 5.11 2.06 6.85
CA TRP A 97 4.97 2.56 5.49
C TRP A 97 3.85 1.79 4.80
N MET A 98 3.07 2.46 3.95
CA MET A 98 1.95 1.84 3.26
C MET A 98 2.29 1.58 1.79
N VAL A 99 2.32 0.31 1.40
CA VAL A 99 2.22 -0.07 -0.01
C VAL A 99 0.74 -0.08 -0.37
N MET A 100 0.33 0.82 -1.25
CA MET A 100 -1.06 0.90 -1.69
C MET A 100 -1.17 0.48 -3.14
N LEU A 101 -2.07 -0.46 -3.41
CA LEU A 101 -2.50 -0.84 -4.74
C LEU A 101 -3.93 -0.33 -4.97
N LYS A 102 -4.11 0.43 -6.04
CA LYS A 102 -5.44 0.86 -6.48
C LYS A 102 -5.73 0.37 -7.90
N ILE A 103 -6.92 -0.19 -8.08
CA ILE A 103 -7.55 -0.31 -9.39
C ILE A 103 -8.51 0.84 -9.63
N GLY A 104 -8.75 1.16 -10.88
CA GLY A 104 -9.49 2.35 -11.23
C GLY A 104 -10.20 2.24 -12.56
N ASN A 105 -11.35 2.88 -12.61
CA ASN A 105 -11.91 3.40 -13.84
C ASN A 105 -12.02 4.91 -13.63
N TYR A 106 -11.28 5.72 -14.41
CA TYR A 106 -11.44 7.18 -14.36
C TYR A 106 -12.75 7.57 -15.08
N ASP A 107 -13.87 7.08 -14.56
CA ASP A 107 -15.20 7.36 -15.08
C ASP A 107 -15.96 8.26 -14.11
N ARG A 108 -15.86 9.57 -14.34
CA ARG A 108 -16.62 10.64 -13.66
C ARG A 108 -18.14 10.56 -13.89
N LYS A 109 -18.62 9.64 -14.73
CA LYS A 109 -20.03 9.51 -15.13
C LYS A 109 -20.68 8.24 -14.56
N SER A 110 -19.92 7.21 -14.21
CA SER A 110 -20.48 5.91 -13.78
C SER A 110 -21.27 5.95 -12.46
N GLY A 111 -21.05 6.94 -11.59
CA GLY A 111 -21.74 7.03 -10.29
C GLY A 111 -21.54 5.83 -9.36
N LEU A 112 -20.54 4.98 -9.58
CA LEU A 112 -20.40 3.71 -8.85
C LEU A 112 -19.84 3.85 -7.43
N CYS A 113 -19.17 4.96 -7.12
CA CYS A 113 -18.53 5.15 -5.83
C CYS A 113 -19.45 5.86 -4.84
N PRO A 114 -19.72 5.27 -3.67
CA PRO A 114 -20.45 5.97 -2.63
C PRO A 114 -19.65 7.18 -2.11
N GLU A 115 -20.29 8.32 -1.94
CA GLU A 115 -19.71 9.46 -1.25
C GLU A 115 -19.93 9.27 0.26
N ASN A 116 -18.85 9.11 1.03
CA ASN A 116 -18.89 8.89 2.48
C ASN A 116 -19.81 7.71 2.90
N GLY A 117 -19.72 6.58 2.19
CA GLY A 117 -20.52 5.39 2.46
C GLY A 117 -21.98 5.44 1.97
N LYS A 118 -22.39 6.48 1.21
CA LYS A 118 -23.74 6.59 0.61
C LYS A 118 -23.69 6.49 -0.92
N MET A 119 -24.50 5.60 -1.51
CA MET A 119 -24.59 5.44 -2.97
C MET A 119 -25.12 6.71 -3.65
N VAL A 120 -24.53 7.08 -4.79
CA VAL A 120 -24.93 8.24 -5.61
C VAL A 120 -25.30 7.79 -7.05
N PRO A 121 -26.21 8.47 -7.77
CA PRO A 121 -26.76 7.95 -9.04
C PRO A 121 -25.82 8.11 -10.27
N PRO A 122 -25.99 7.27 -11.33
CA PRO A 122 -25.13 7.25 -12.53
C PRO A 122 -25.57 8.15 -13.71
N PHE A 123 -24.62 8.55 -14.58
CA PHE A 123 -24.80 9.20 -15.89
C PHE A 123 -24.51 8.23 -17.07
N LYS A 124 -25.21 8.43 -18.21
CA LYS A 124 -25.20 7.54 -19.41
C LYS A 124 -23.85 7.49 -20.16
N PRO A 125 -23.53 6.37 -20.88
CA PRO A 125 -22.14 5.96 -21.14
C PRO A 125 -21.62 6.31 -22.55
N ARG A 126 -20.35 6.74 -22.64
CA ARG A 126 -19.48 6.52 -23.81
C ARG A 126 -18.00 6.42 -23.36
N ARG A 127 -17.60 5.19 -22.96
CA ARG A 127 -16.24 4.59 -22.75
C ARG A 127 -15.37 5.00 -21.54
N PHE A 128 -15.23 4.08 -20.57
CA PHE A 128 -14.05 3.21 -20.27
C PHE A 128 -14.59 1.92 -19.59
N PRO A 129 -14.23 0.69 -20.02
CA PRO A 129 -14.93 -0.52 -19.57
C PRO A 129 -14.30 -1.14 -18.30
N CYS A 130 -15.11 -1.28 -17.25
CA CYS A 130 -14.97 -2.34 -16.27
C CYS A 130 -16.37 -2.54 -15.64
N TYR A 131 -17.07 -3.61 -16.03
CA TYR A 131 -18.48 -3.83 -15.70
C TYR A 131 -18.68 -5.30 -15.31
N GLY A 132 -19.48 -5.56 -14.27
CA GLY A 132 -19.91 -6.90 -13.86
C GLY A 132 -19.28 -7.45 -12.58
N GLU A 133 -19.69 -8.65 -12.20
CA GLU A 133 -19.11 -9.39 -11.07
C GLU A 133 -17.60 -9.58 -11.29
N GLY A 134 -16.79 -9.22 -10.29
CA GLY A 134 -15.32 -9.34 -10.36
C GLY A 134 -14.55 -8.09 -10.79
N CYS A 135 -15.20 -7.02 -11.29
CA CYS A 135 -14.50 -5.77 -11.65
C CYS A 135 -14.02 -4.93 -10.44
N MET A 136 -14.66 -5.11 -9.28
CA MET A 136 -14.35 -4.42 -8.01
C MET A 136 -13.76 -5.38 -6.98
N ASN A 137 -13.10 -6.45 -7.44
CA ASN A 137 -12.51 -7.46 -6.57
C ASN A 137 -11.21 -6.96 -5.92
N GLN A 138 -10.92 -7.53 -4.76
CA GLN A 138 -9.56 -7.56 -4.23
C GLN A 138 -8.65 -8.39 -5.17
N SER A 139 -7.38 -8.01 -5.27
CA SER A 139 -6.37 -8.80 -5.98
C SER A 139 -6.00 -10.09 -5.22
N LEU A 140 -5.54 -11.10 -5.95
CA LEU A 140 -4.67 -12.10 -5.35
C LEU A 140 -3.42 -11.39 -4.84
N LEU A 141 -3.03 -11.73 -3.62
CA LEU A 141 -1.86 -11.14 -2.96
C LEU A 141 -1.08 -12.24 -2.28
N TYR A 142 0.20 -12.32 -2.62
CA TYR A 142 1.15 -13.21 -1.99
C TYR A 142 2.18 -12.37 -1.24
N HIS A 143 2.37 -12.72 0.02
CA HIS A 143 3.35 -12.10 0.90
C HIS A 143 4.55 -13.01 1.04
N GLN A 144 5.72 -12.48 0.68
CA GLN A 144 7.00 -13.08 1.02
C GLN A 144 7.50 -12.42 2.30
N GLN A 145 7.33 -13.11 3.44
CA GLN A 145 7.82 -12.62 4.73
C GLN A 145 9.31 -12.36 4.66
N THR A 146 9.72 -11.20 5.19
CA THR A 146 11.11 -10.75 5.13
C THR A 146 12.02 -11.78 5.79
N SER A 147 13.08 -12.16 5.09
CA SER A 147 14.09 -13.10 5.59
C SER A 147 15.48 -12.48 5.48
N ILE A 148 16.42 -12.99 6.28
CA ILE A 148 17.82 -12.60 6.25
C ILE A 148 18.66 -13.73 5.63
N SER A 149 19.45 -13.42 4.61
CA SER A 149 20.39 -14.37 4.01
C SER A 149 21.75 -14.34 4.73
N GLY A 150 22.55 -15.40 4.54
CA GLY A 150 23.84 -15.56 5.25
C GLY A 150 24.88 -14.46 5.01
N ASN A 151 24.71 -13.62 3.98
CA ASN A 151 25.53 -12.44 3.72
C ASN A 151 25.02 -11.15 4.42
N GLY A 152 23.99 -11.26 5.27
CA GLY A 152 23.38 -10.15 6.01
C GLY A 152 22.41 -9.30 5.19
N THR A 153 21.98 -9.76 4.01
CA THR A 153 20.93 -9.08 3.24
C THR A 153 19.56 -9.51 3.73
N MET A 154 18.72 -8.55 4.08
CA MET A 154 17.31 -8.75 4.38
C MET A 154 16.48 -8.45 3.15
N ARG A 155 15.54 -9.33 2.81
CA ARG A 155 14.66 -9.19 1.65
C ARG A 155 13.26 -9.72 1.92
N GLY A 156 12.24 -8.99 1.50
CA GLY A 156 10.84 -9.41 1.51
C GLY A 156 10.08 -8.78 0.35
N GLY A 157 8.78 -9.08 0.25
CA GLY A 157 7.98 -8.47 -0.81
C GLY A 157 6.50 -8.83 -0.78
N PHE A 158 5.76 -8.06 -1.57
CA PHE A 158 4.37 -8.34 -1.96
C PHE A 158 4.32 -8.51 -3.47
N ASN A 159 3.56 -9.48 -3.96
CA ASN A 159 3.21 -9.54 -5.38
C ASN A 159 1.82 -10.13 -5.57
N GLY A 160 1.30 -10.01 -6.79
CA GLY A 160 -0.03 -10.50 -7.07
C GLY A 160 -0.61 -10.02 -8.38
N THR A 161 -1.89 -10.34 -8.57
CA THR A 161 -2.64 -10.08 -9.80
C THR A 161 -4.13 -9.89 -9.47
N TYR A 162 -4.85 -9.12 -10.28
CA TYR A 162 -6.31 -9.05 -10.18
C TYR A 162 -7.04 -10.16 -10.96
N GLU A 163 -6.33 -10.90 -11.82
CA GLU A 163 -6.89 -12.06 -12.53
C GLU A 163 -6.98 -13.28 -11.59
N LEU A 164 -8.09 -13.39 -10.86
CA LEU A 164 -8.31 -14.43 -9.83
C LEU A 164 -8.18 -15.89 -10.30
N GLY A 165 -8.32 -16.15 -11.61
CA GLY A 165 -8.16 -17.48 -12.21
C GLY A 165 -6.81 -17.71 -12.88
N SER A 166 -5.87 -16.77 -12.77
CA SER A 166 -4.54 -16.91 -13.36
C SER A 166 -3.55 -17.51 -12.38
N ASP A 167 -2.61 -18.31 -12.89
CA ASP A 167 -1.44 -18.76 -12.16
C ASP A 167 -0.24 -17.90 -12.59
N ILE A 168 0.37 -17.19 -11.64
CA ILE A 168 1.55 -16.35 -11.89
C ILE A 168 2.74 -17.20 -12.36
N SER A 169 2.78 -18.48 -12.02
CA SER A 169 3.85 -19.41 -12.44
C SER A 169 3.84 -19.70 -13.95
N ASP A 170 2.68 -19.59 -14.61
CA ASP A 170 2.54 -19.71 -16.07
C ASP A 170 3.04 -18.46 -16.82
N GLY A 171 3.47 -17.44 -16.08
CA GLY A 171 3.99 -16.18 -16.58
C GLY A 171 3.00 -15.01 -16.46
N ILE A 172 3.53 -13.80 -16.54
CA ILE A 172 2.76 -12.56 -16.33
C ILE A 172 2.24 -11.92 -17.62
N ASN A 173 2.37 -12.62 -18.76
CA ASN A 173 1.98 -12.08 -20.06
C ASN A 173 0.46 -12.08 -20.23
N GLY A 174 -0.11 -10.89 -20.43
CA GLY A 174 -1.54 -10.73 -20.68
C GLY A 174 -2.41 -10.63 -19.41
N ILE A 175 -1.82 -10.73 -18.22
CA ILE A 175 -2.47 -10.51 -16.93
C ILE A 175 -1.95 -9.25 -16.25
N SER A 176 -2.74 -8.73 -15.31
CA SER A 176 -2.31 -7.66 -14.43
C SER A 176 -1.29 -8.21 -13.45
N TYR A 177 -0.28 -7.44 -13.11
CA TYR A 177 0.73 -7.87 -12.16
C TYR A 177 1.23 -6.68 -11.37
N PHE A 178 1.41 -6.86 -10.08
CA PHE A 178 2.14 -5.93 -9.24
C PHE A 178 3.16 -6.69 -8.41
N GLU A 179 4.26 -6.02 -8.10
CA GLU A 179 5.29 -6.53 -7.23
C GLU A 179 5.98 -5.36 -6.54
N VAL A 180 6.16 -5.48 -5.23
CA VAL A 180 6.99 -4.60 -4.42
C VAL A 180 7.95 -5.48 -3.68
N ILE A 181 9.23 -5.37 -4.01
CA ILE A 181 10.31 -5.99 -3.25
C ILE A 181 11.00 -4.92 -2.41
N TRP A 182 11.41 -5.28 -1.21
CA TRP A 182 12.29 -4.43 -0.40
C TRP A 182 13.53 -5.20 0.00
N GLU A 183 14.66 -4.52 -0.05
CA GLU A 183 15.94 -5.09 0.33
C GLU A 183 16.81 -4.09 1.09
N LYS A 184 17.60 -4.61 2.02
CA LYS A 184 18.60 -3.85 2.75
C LYS A 184 19.66 -4.79 3.33
N LYS A 185 20.92 -4.38 3.31
CA LYS A 185 21.98 -5.05 4.08
C LYS A 185 22.01 -4.50 5.52
N VAL A 186 22.08 -5.40 6.51
CA VAL A 186 22.11 -5.03 7.94
C VAL A 186 23.18 -3.97 8.20
N GLY A 187 22.80 -2.90 8.91
CA GLY A 187 23.69 -1.79 9.27
C GLY A 187 24.11 -0.87 8.10
N VAL A 188 23.69 -1.16 6.87
CA VAL A 188 24.13 -0.44 5.67
C VAL A 188 22.98 0.32 5.02
N GLY A 189 23.17 1.62 4.83
CA GLY A 189 22.32 2.45 3.98
C GLY A 189 20.85 2.50 4.42
N SER A 190 19.95 2.52 3.44
CA SER A 190 18.50 2.56 3.63
C SER A 190 17.84 1.41 2.87
N TRP A 191 16.62 1.07 3.28
CA TRP A 191 15.78 0.15 2.50
C TRP A 191 15.57 0.67 1.07
N VAL A 192 15.74 -0.24 0.12
CA VAL A 192 15.51 -0.02 -1.30
C VAL A 192 14.24 -0.75 -1.69
N PHE A 193 13.26 -0.01 -2.24
CA PHE A 193 12.00 -0.59 -2.69
C PHE A 193 11.95 -0.64 -4.21
N GLY A 194 11.91 -1.85 -4.77
CA GLY A 194 11.69 -2.11 -6.19
C GLY A 194 10.22 -2.35 -6.46
N HIS A 195 9.62 -1.51 -7.29
CA HIS A 195 8.22 -1.61 -7.68
C HIS A 195 8.12 -2.05 -9.14
N LYS A 196 7.28 -3.05 -9.40
CA LYS A 196 6.88 -3.47 -10.74
C LYS A 196 5.37 -3.44 -10.84
N LEU A 197 4.89 -2.95 -11.97
CA LEU A 197 3.48 -2.85 -12.30
C LEU A 197 3.28 -3.21 -13.76
N ASN A 198 2.23 -3.97 -14.05
CA ASN A 198 1.79 -4.33 -15.38
C ASN A 198 0.27 -4.33 -15.43
N THR A 199 -0.31 -3.66 -16.41
CA THR A 199 -1.76 -3.65 -16.64
C THR A 199 -2.18 -4.79 -17.55
N SER A 200 -3.48 -5.06 -17.61
CA SER A 200 -4.07 -6.00 -18.57
C SER A 200 -5.24 -5.37 -19.32
N LYS A 201 -5.82 -6.12 -20.26
CA LYS A 201 -7.06 -5.69 -20.91
C LYS A 201 -8.23 -5.59 -19.93
N LEU A 202 -8.24 -6.41 -18.88
CA LEU A 202 -9.30 -6.42 -17.86
C LEU A 202 -9.06 -5.36 -16.78
N TYR A 203 -7.80 -5.10 -16.44
CA TYR A 203 -7.39 -4.09 -15.48
C TYR A 203 -6.48 -3.08 -16.17
N PRO A 204 -7.07 -2.18 -16.99
CA PRO A 204 -6.32 -1.25 -17.84
C PRO A 204 -5.67 -0.09 -17.07
N TRP A 205 -5.92 -0.03 -15.77
CA TRP A 205 -5.43 1.02 -14.90
C TRP A 205 -5.12 0.41 -13.54
N LEU A 206 -3.86 0.54 -13.14
CA LEU A 206 -3.38 0.20 -11.83
C LEU A 206 -2.54 1.37 -11.33
N MET A 207 -2.53 1.57 -10.03
CA MET A 207 -1.61 2.47 -9.37
C MET A 207 -0.99 1.76 -8.18
N LEU A 208 0.33 1.81 -8.10
CA LEU A 208 1.10 1.21 -7.02
C LEU A 208 1.92 2.29 -6.36
N TYR A 209 1.72 2.43 -5.05
CA TYR A 209 2.23 3.51 -4.24
C TYR A 209 3.07 2.98 -3.09
N LEU A 210 4.09 3.76 -2.73
CA LEU A 210 4.67 3.73 -1.40
C LEU A 210 4.37 5.06 -0.71
N ARG A 211 3.69 4.98 0.43
CA ARG A 211 3.10 6.09 1.16
C ARG A 211 3.57 6.16 2.59
N ASP A 212 3.75 7.37 3.09
CA ASP A 212 3.95 7.70 4.49
C ASP A 212 2.65 8.24 5.12
N ASP A 213 1.73 7.36 5.46
CA ASP A 213 0.44 7.80 6.01
C ASP A 213 0.59 8.46 7.38
N ALA A 214 -0.42 9.26 7.76
CA ALA A 214 -0.47 9.87 9.08
C ALA A 214 -0.70 8.81 10.17
N THR A 215 -0.13 9.02 11.36
CA THR A 215 -0.33 8.13 12.51
C THR A 215 -1.76 8.14 13.03
N LYS A 216 -2.54 9.20 12.74
CA LYS A 216 -3.97 9.37 13.02
C LYS A 216 -4.60 10.30 11.99
N GLY A 217 -5.93 10.25 11.86
CA GLY A 217 -6.69 11.06 10.92
C GLY A 217 -6.81 10.40 9.54
N PHE A 218 -7.48 11.12 8.64
CA PHE A 218 -7.73 10.67 7.27
C PHE A 218 -6.49 10.82 6.38
N SER A 219 -6.08 9.74 5.72
CA SER A 219 -5.05 9.76 4.68
C SER A 219 -5.68 9.50 3.30
N GLY A 220 -5.19 10.18 2.25
CA GLY A 220 -5.53 9.81 0.85
C GLY A 220 -7.00 9.80 0.42
N GLY A 221 -7.87 10.58 1.08
CA GLY A 221 -9.31 10.66 0.76
C GLY A 221 -10.19 9.62 1.45
N TYR A 222 -9.65 8.91 2.45
CA TYR A 222 -10.42 7.97 3.28
C TYR A 222 -11.24 8.69 4.35
N HIS A 223 -12.35 8.06 4.75
CA HIS A 223 -13.26 8.56 5.77
C HIS A 223 -13.08 7.87 7.14
N TYR A 224 -11.95 7.17 7.33
CA TYR A 224 -11.58 6.47 8.55
C TYR A 224 -10.14 6.79 8.98
N ASP A 225 -9.87 6.63 10.28
CA ASP A 225 -8.53 6.82 10.85
C ASP A 225 -7.55 5.78 10.31
N THR A 226 -6.41 6.25 9.78
CA THR A 226 -5.35 5.36 9.28
C THR A 226 -4.25 5.13 10.32
N ARG A 227 -3.37 4.17 10.04
CA ARG A 227 -2.11 3.97 10.75
C ARG A 227 -0.96 4.19 9.78
N GLY A 228 0.02 4.97 10.22
CA GLY A 228 1.15 5.31 9.37
C GLY A 228 2.34 5.79 10.19
N MET A 229 3.24 6.54 9.53
CA MET A 229 4.49 7.00 10.12
C MET A 229 4.56 8.50 10.37
N LEU A 230 3.78 9.28 9.65
CA LEU A 230 3.82 10.72 9.78
C LEU A 230 3.08 11.13 11.03
N LYS A 231 3.84 11.66 11.99
CA LYS A 231 3.27 12.38 13.10
C LYS A 231 2.76 13.69 12.52
N ILE A 232 1.44 13.80 12.32
CA ILE A 232 0.83 15.11 12.20
C ILE A 232 1.08 15.76 13.57
N ALA A 233 2.12 16.57 13.66
CA ALA A 233 2.18 17.60 14.66
C ALA A 233 0.87 18.35 14.48
N SER A 234 -0.04 18.23 15.44
CA SER A 234 -1.17 19.13 15.55
C SER A 234 -0.60 20.51 15.27
N ALA A 235 -1.16 21.20 14.27
CA ALA A 235 -0.73 22.50 13.72
C ALA A 235 -0.67 23.64 14.76
N LEU A 236 -0.67 23.31 16.05
CA LEU A 236 -0.58 24.11 17.24
C LEU A 236 0.81 24.07 17.92
N LEU A 237 1.74 23.21 17.50
CA LEU A 237 3.05 23.04 18.16
C LEU A 237 4.26 23.04 17.21
N LEU A 238 4.18 23.71 16.06
CA LEU A 238 5.41 24.16 15.41
C LEU A 238 5.83 25.46 16.10
N PRO A 239 7.00 25.54 16.78
CA PRO A 239 7.46 26.78 17.40
C PRO A 239 7.82 27.86 16.37
N SER A 240 7.74 27.56 15.07
CA SER A 240 8.07 28.50 14.01
C SER A 240 7.51 28.05 12.65
N PRO A 241 7.03 28.98 11.79
CA PRO A 241 6.74 28.75 10.37
C PRO A 241 7.95 28.25 9.53
N SER A 242 9.13 28.08 10.14
CA SER A 242 10.37 27.70 9.45
C SER A 242 10.72 26.21 9.48
N ALA A 243 9.96 25.37 10.18
CA ALA A 243 10.26 23.93 10.27
C ALA A 243 10.02 23.24 8.92
N ARG A 244 11.09 22.99 8.16
CA ARG A 244 11.07 22.31 6.86
C ARG A 244 11.51 20.85 7.05
N VAL A 245 10.68 19.90 6.64
CA VAL A 245 11.05 18.49 6.58
C VAL A 245 11.72 18.23 5.23
N TYR A 246 12.97 17.77 5.26
CA TYR A 246 13.74 17.44 4.05
C TYR A 246 13.70 15.94 3.81
N TYR A 247 13.20 15.53 2.64
CA TYR A 247 13.30 14.15 2.15
C TYR A 247 14.36 14.11 1.06
N SER A 248 15.33 13.19 1.17
CA SER A 248 16.19 12.85 0.04
C SER A 248 15.71 11.53 -0.54
N VAL A 249 15.09 11.59 -1.72
CA VAL A 249 14.64 10.41 -2.46
C VAL A 249 15.56 10.23 -3.66
N SER A 250 16.24 9.09 -3.74
CA SER A 250 16.93 8.67 -4.96
C SER A 250 16.01 7.72 -5.72
N ILE A 251 15.64 8.11 -6.94
CA ILE A 251 14.75 7.35 -7.82
C ILE A 251 15.58 6.88 -9.01
N GLU A 252 15.64 5.58 -9.21
CA GLU A 252 16.24 5.01 -10.41
C GLU A 252 15.14 4.36 -11.26
N LEU A 253 15.00 4.85 -12.49
CA LEU A 253 14.08 4.32 -13.49
C LEU A 253 14.85 3.47 -14.47
N ARG A 254 14.44 2.21 -14.62
CA ARG A 254 14.95 1.32 -15.66
C ARG A 254 13.76 0.79 -16.44
N SER A 255 13.67 1.15 -17.72
CA SER A 255 12.67 0.61 -18.64
C SER A 255 13.34 0.06 -19.89
N ARG A 256 12.79 -1.03 -20.46
CA ARG A 256 13.20 -1.56 -21.77
C ARG A 256 12.45 -0.91 -22.93
N GLU A 257 11.28 -0.31 -22.71
CA GLU A 257 10.51 0.44 -23.71
C GLU A 257 9.80 1.68 -23.09
N SER A 258 9.24 2.54 -23.93
CA SER A 258 8.67 3.87 -23.63
C SER A 258 8.00 4.04 -22.26
N LEU A 259 8.67 4.80 -21.39
CA LEU A 259 8.08 5.36 -20.16
C LEU A 259 6.90 6.25 -20.54
N SER A 260 5.74 6.03 -19.90
CA SER A 260 4.67 7.03 -19.91
C SER A 260 5.02 8.12 -18.89
N PHE A 261 4.92 7.93 -17.56
CA PHE A 261 5.39 8.92 -16.57
C PHE A 261 5.63 8.26 -15.19
N VAL A 262 6.74 8.57 -14.51
CA VAL A 262 6.86 8.37 -13.05
C VAL A 262 6.62 9.71 -12.36
N ARG A 263 5.71 9.72 -11.39
CA ARG A 263 5.34 10.93 -10.68
C ARG A 263 5.71 10.77 -9.22
N CYS A 264 6.73 11.51 -8.80
CA CYS A 264 7.07 11.59 -7.39
C CYS A 264 6.51 12.92 -6.87
N PHE A 265 5.53 12.82 -5.97
CA PHE A 265 5.00 13.98 -5.28
C PHE A 265 5.61 14.03 -3.88
N LEU A 266 6.52 14.98 -3.67
CA LEU A 266 6.84 15.46 -2.34
C LEU A 266 5.88 16.62 -2.05
N ARG A 267 4.74 16.32 -1.41
CA ARG A 267 3.81 17.37 -0.98
C ARG A 267 4.18 17.78 0.44
N SER A 268 5.02 18.79 0.56
CA SER A 268 5.20 19.51 1.83
C SER A 268 4.21 20.67 1.88
N SER A 269 3.00 20.48 2.42
CA SER A 269 2.22 21.65 2.87
C SER A 269 2.59 21.96 4.33
N GLU A 270 2.57 23.24 4.70
CA GLU A 270 2.80 23.71 6.08
C GLU A 270 1.90 23.03 7.12
N THR A 271 0.82 22.37 6.68
CA THR A 271 -0.17 21.69 7.51
C THR A 271 -0.11 20.16 7.47
N ARG A 272 0.48 19.55 6.43
CA ARG A 272 0.59 18.09 6.21
C ARG A 272 1.75 17.79 5.25
N PRO A 273 2.97 17.52 5.73
CA PRO A 273 3.95 16.87 4.88
C PRO A 273 3.43 15.47 4.51
N GLN A 274 3.53 15.05 3.25
CA GLN A 274 3.31 13.68 2.78
C GLN A 274 4.27 13.43 1.60
N ALA A 275 5.04 12.35 1.66
CA ALA A 275 5.93 11.87 0.60
C ALA A 275 5.32 10.62 -0.05
N THR A 276 4.81 10.79 -1.28
CA THR A 276 4.21 9.69 -2.06
C THR A 276 5.06 9.45 -3.31
N ILE A 277 5.42 8.19 -3.54
CA ILE A 277 6.03 7.75 -4.79
C ILE A 277 5.01 6.95 -5.58
N ASP A 278 4.69 7.42 -6.79
CA ASP A 278 3.63 6.86 -7.62
C ASP A 278 4.24 6.23 -8.88
N LEU A 279 3.92 4.97 -9.12
CA LEU A 279 4.08 4.35 -10.42
C LEU A 279 2.72 4.32 -11.12
N PHE A 280 2.65 5.00 -12.27
CA PHE A 280 1.43 5.12 -13.07
C PHE A 280 1.65 4.57 -14.48
N GLN A 281 0.80 3.64 -14.92
CA GLN A 281 0.84 3.08 -16.27
C GLN A 281 -0.54 3.22 -16.93
N PRO A 282 -0.74 4.24 -17.80
CA PRO A 282 -1.91 4.29 -18.66
C PRO A 282 -1.73 3.37 -19.88
N ILE A 283 -2.80 2.74 -20.36
CA ILE A 283 -2.77 2.05 -21.66
C ILE A 283 -2.53 3.08 -22.77
N LYS A 284 -1.28 3.13 -23.25
CA LYS A 284 -1.00 3.29 -24.67
C LYS A 284 0.03 2.30 -25.19
N GLU A 285 0.95 1.79 -24.38
CA GLU A 285 1.98 0.83 -24.82
C GLU A 285 2.25 -0.24 -23.76
N TRP A 286 2.50 -1.46 -24.23
CA TRP A 286 2.76 -2.65 -23.42
C TRP A 286 4.17 -2.57 -22.84
N GLY A 287 4.34 -2.77 -21.53
CA GLY A 287 5.65 -2.71 -20.90
C GLY A 287 5.64 -3.10 -19.43
N ILE A 288 6.71 -3.75 -18.99
CA ILE A 288 6.99 -4.09 -17.59
C ILE A 288 7.92 -3.01 -17.04
N PHE A 289 7.51 -2.34 -15.96
CA PHE A 289 8.26 -1.22 -15.40
C PHE A 289 8.96 -1.58 -14.09
N TRP A 290 10.10 -0.93 -13.81
CA TRP A 290 10.83 -1.03 -12.54
C TRP A 290 11.13 0.38 -12.02
N CYS A 291 10.69 0.68 -10.79
CA CYS A 291 11.07 1.90 -10.08
C CYS A 291 11.72 1.54 -8.74
N SER A 292 12.96 1.98 -8.54
CA SER A 292 13.68 1.84 -7.28
C SER A 292 13.65 3.17 -6.54
N ALA A 293 13.19 3.17 -5.28
CA ALA A 293 13.22 4.34 -4.42
C ALA A 293 14.00 4.07 -3.12
N SER A 294 14.92 4.98 -2.78
CA SER A 294 15.65 4.99 -1.51
C SER A 294 15.41 6.31 -0.78
N PHE A 295 14.86 6.25 0.43
CA PHE A 295 14.64 7.41 1.30
C PHE A 295 15.84 7.62 2.24
N LYS A 296 16.55 8.74 2.13
CA LYS A 296 17.54 9.23 3.09
C LYS A 296 16.92 10.34 3.97
N ASP A 297 16.97 10.08 5.28
CA ASP A 297 16.60 10.91 6.44
C ASP A 297 15.15 11.40 6.64
N ILE A 298 14.74 11.29 7.92
CA ILE A 298 13.78 12.16 8.62
C ILE A 298 14.63 12.77 9.74
N SER A 299 15.10 13.99 9.56
CA SER A 299 15.62 14.81 10.67
C SER A 299 14.49 15.73 11.12
N VAL A 300 14.07 15.58 12.37
CA VAL A 300 13.30 16.61 13.08
C VAL A 300 14.30 17.56 13.72
#